data_AF-A0A645AKS5-F1
#
_entry.id   AF-A0A645AKS5-F1
#
_cell.length_a   1.000
_cell.length_b   1.000
_cell.length_c   1.000
_cell.angle_alpha   90.00
_cell.angle_beta   90.00
_cell.angle_gamma   90.00
#
_symmetry.space_group_name_H-M   'P 1'
#
loop_
_entity.id
_entity.type
_entity.pdbx_description
1 polymer ?
#
loop_
_entity_poly.entity_id
_entity_poly.type
_entity_poly.pdbx_seq_one_letter_code
_entity_poly.pdbx_strand_id
1 'polypeptide(L)' 'MQDREILQEIYDETMDKVFSCSANYLMTIPKKGLEKEFEHYSERAFYIKRLIESQA' A
#
# COMPACT_ATOMS: atom_id res chain seq x y z
N MET A 1 0.72 21.80 2.04
CA MET A 1 0.31 20.40 2.21
C MET A 1 0.11 20.14 3.67
N GLN A 2 -1.09 19.71 4.04
CA GLN A 2 -1.38 19.21 5.38
C GLN A 2 -0.78 17.81 5.52
N ASP A 3 -0.31 17.41 6.71
CA ASP A 3 0.31 16.09 6.95
C ASP A 3 -0.53 14.92 6.42
N ARG A 4 -1.87 15.06 6.48
CA ARG A 4 -2.82 14.10 5.93
C ARG A 4 -2.73 13.97 4.40
N GLU A 5 -2.55 15.05 3.66
CA GLU A 5 -2.40 15.03 2.20
C GLU A 5 -1.11 14.29 1.82
N ILE A 6 -0.01 14.54 2.53
CA ILE A 6 1.25 13.82 2.35
C ILE A 6 1.08 12.33 2.62
N LEU A 7 0.41 11.95 3.71
CA LEU A 7 0.17 10.55 4.02
C LEU A 7 -0.70 9.87 2.96
N GLN A 8 -1.68 10.58 2.41
CA GLN A 8 -2.52 10.07 1.33
C GLN A 8 -1.71 9.84 0.04
N GLU A 9 -0.85 10.79 -0.35
CA GLU A 9 0.06 10.62 -1.50
C GLU A 9 0.96 9.39 -1.33
N ILE A 10 1.57 9.23 -0.15
CA ILE A 10 2.44 8.08 0.15
C ILE A 10 1.64 6.77 0.15
N TYR A 11 0.39 6.78 0.61
CA TYR A 11 -0.49 5.62 0.56
C TYR A 11 -0.76 5.22 -0.89
N ASP A 12 -1.14 6.16 -1.74
CA ASP A 12 -1.47 5.91 -3.15
C ASP A 12 -0.24 5.36 -3.91
N GLU A 13 0.94 5.97 -3.72
CA GLU A 13 2.20 5.45 -4.27
C GLU A 13 2.54 4.03 -3.78
N THR A 14 2.18 3.70 -2.53
CA THR A 14 2.41 2.37 -1.98
C THR A 14 1.43 1.36 -2.57
N MET A 15 0.17 1.76 -2.78
CA MET A 15 -0.84 0.92 -3.42
C MET A 15 -0.50 0.60 -4.88
N ASP A 16 0.12 1.54 -5.62
CA ASP A 16 0.64 1.27 -6.97
C ASP A 16 1.69 0.15 -6.95
N LYS A 17 2.55 0.13 -5.93
CA LYS A 17 3.55 -0.94 -5.74
C LYS A 17 2.89 -2.27 -5.40
N VAL A 18 1.92 -2.28 -4.47
CA VAL A 18 1.12 -3.48 -4.18
C VAL A 18 0.48 -4.02 -5.46
N PHE A 19 -0.15 -3.16 -6.26
CA PHE A 19 -0.77 -3.54 -7.53
C PHE A 19 0.26 -4.12 -8.51
N SER A 20 1.42 -3.49 -8.64
CA SER A 20 2.50 -3.97 -9.53
C SER A 20 3.01 -5.37 -9.16
N CYS A 21 2.99 -5.72 -7.87
CA CYS A 21 3.40 -7.02 -7.35
C CYS A 21 2.25 -8.03 -7.29
N SER A 22 1.02 -7.62 -7.59
CA SER A 22 -0.18 -8.46 -7.52
C SER A 22 -0.42 -9.23 -8.82
N ALA A 23 -0.81 -10.50 -8.71
CA ALA A 23 -1.21 -11.34 -9.85
C ALA A 23 -2.67 -11.12 -10.26
N ASN A 24 -3.46 -10.40 -9.45
CA ASN A 24 -4.86 -10.12 -9.70
C ASN A 24 -5.24 -8.67 -9.36
N TYR A 25 -6.34 -8.20 -9.95
CA TYR A 25 -6.84 -6.84 -9.75
C TYR A 25 -7.34 -6.58 -8.32
N LEU A 26 -7.76 -7.63 -7.59
CA LEU A 26 -8.16 -7.50 -6.18
C LEU A 26 -6.96 -7.32 -5.25
N MET A 27 -5.72 -7.49 -5.75
CA MET A 27 -4.50 -7.37 -4.96
C MET A 27 -4.50 -8.31 -3.74
N THR A 28 -4.98 -9.54 -3.94
CA THR A 28 -5.05 -10.57 -2.89
C THR A 28 -4.08 -11.71 -3.12
N ILE A 29 -3.48 -11.79 -4.31
CA ILE A 29 -2.56 -12.85 -4.71
C ILE A 29 -1.28 -12.20 -5.23
N PRO A 30 -0.10 -12.52 -4.68
CA PRO A 30 1.17 -12.02 -5.23
C PRO A 30 1.53 -12.68 -6.57
N LYS A 31 2.29 -11.97 -7.39
CA LYS A 31 3.01 -12.58 -8.53
C LYS A 31 4.09 -13.52 -8.00
N LYS A 32 4.28 -14.64 -8.71
CA LYS A 32 5.34 -15.61 -8.38
C LYS A 32 6.71 -14.94 -8.42
N GLY A 33 7.48 -15.06 -7.33
CA GLY A 33 8.80 -14.44 -7.17
C GLY A 33 8.78 -13.00 -6.65
N LEU A 34 7.60 -12.43 -6.36
CA LEU A 34 7.44 -11.11 -5.75
C LEU A 34 6.65 -11.17 -4.44
N GLU A 35 6.60 -12.35 -3.80
CA GLU A 35 5.80 -12.59 -2.59
C GLU A 35 6.24 -11.68 -1.43
N LYS A 36 7.56 -11.49 -1.28
CA LYS A 36 8.13 -10.65 -0.21
C LYS A 36 7.84 -9.18 -0.43
N GLU A 37 7.96 -8.70 -1.67
CA GLU A 37 7.67 -7.33 -2.05
C GLU A 37 6.18 -7.04 -1.87
N PHE A 38 5.32 -7.97 -2.29
CA PHE A 38 3.88 -7.87 -2.10
C PHE A 38 3.53 -7.79 -0.60
N GLU A 39 4.09 -8.67 0.24
CA GLU A 39 3.90 -8.63 1.69
C GLU A 39 4.38 -7.30 2.29
N HIS A 40 5.58 -6.87 1.95
CA HIS A 40 6.17 -5.63 2.44
C HIS A 40 5.34 -4.39 2.08
N TYR A 41 4.93 -4.24 0.82
CA TYR A 41 4.13 -3.10 0.40
C TYR A 41 2.72 -3.15 0.97
N SER A 42 2.13 -4.35 1.12
CA SER A 42 0.81 -4.52 1.73
C SER A 42 0.83 -4.12 3.21
N GLU A 43 1.85 -4.55 3.95
CA GLU A 43 2.03 -4.18 5.36
C GLU A 43 2.26 -2.66 5.51
N ARG A 44 3.10 -2.07 4.64
CA ARG A 44 3.33 -0.63 4.63
C ARG A 44 2.04 0.15 4.36
N ALA A 45 1.26 -0.25 3.35
CA ALA A 45 -0.02 0.38 3.02
C ALA A 45 -1.01 0.29 4.20
N PHE A 46 -1.04 -0.86 4.90
CA PHE A 46 -1.87 -1.04 6.09
C PHE A 46 -1.53 -0.04 7.21
N TYR A 47 -0.24 0.14 7.52
CA TYR A 47 0.15 1.10 8.57
C TYR A 47 -0.10 2.55 8.17
N ILE A 48 0.16 2.94 6.92
CA ILE A 48 -0.12 4.29 6.44
C ILE A 48 -1.62 4.58 6.54
N LYS A 49 -2.47 3.65 6.10
CA LYS A 49 -3.92 3.79 6.19
C LYS A 49 -4.38 3.98 7.64
N ARG A 50 -3.85 3.19 8.57
CA ARG A 50 -4.14 3.35 10.00
C ARG A 50 -3.72 4.72 10.54
N LEU A 51 -2.59 5.28 10.09
CA LEU A 51 -2.16 6.61 10.48
C LEU A 51 -3.13 7.69 9.97
N ILE A 52 -3.54 7.61 8.71
CA ILE A 52 -4.53 8.52 8.11
C ILE A 52 -5.85 8.46 8.89
N GLU A 53 -6.35 7.26 9.18
CA GLU A 53 -7.59 7.03 9.94
C GLU A 53 -7.49 7.51 11.39
N SER A 54 -6.31 7.45 12.02
CA SER A 54 -6.10 7.94 13.38
C SER A 54 -6.06 9.47 13.51
N GLN A 55 -5.93 10.18 12.38
CA GLN A 55 -5.93 11.65 12.32
C GLN A 55 -7.31 12.23 11.93
N ALA A 56 -8.30 11.38 11.66
CA ALA A 56 -9.68 11.75 11.30
C ALA A 56 -10.56 11.91 12.55
#